data_AF-A0A8H7HMS7-F1
#
_entry.id   AF-A0A8H7HMS7-F1
#
_cell.length_a   1.000
_cell.length_b   1.000
_cell.length_c   1.000
_cell.angle_alpha   90.00
_cell.angle_beta   90.00
_cell.angle_gamma   90.00
#
_symmetry.space_group_name_H-M   'P 1'
#
loop_
_entity.id
_entity.type
_entity.pdbx_description
1 polymer ?
#
loop_
_entity_poly.entity_id
_entity_poly.type
_entity_poly.pdbx_seq_one_letter_code
_entity_poly.pdbx_strand_id
1 'polypeptide(L)'
;MLTTHMGQIQAFAVAFLTSLALLPTVLAAELCQANQSCWPSVDAWSTFNTSIGGQLVAPHPPGWACHDPNYDEIACNDFKANWNSSFWRANQTGAMQNPIWDSLQCSFGSPRDETCDQGFVPYYSVDAQSDIHVIEAVKFADRYNLSLVVKNTGHDYLGRSSGAEGSFSIWTHNLRGIDFTNSFVASGCSQNETALPAVTVKAAEQWLEALSDFAEYSLCEDGTKRLLDVYKAADAHNVSVVGATARSVGAAGGWVQGGGHSMLSGLFGMGVDNVLQFTLVKPDGQTVMVSKCQNQDLFWALCGGGGSTWGVALDVTYKTHPPVNVNVVRMILNATNAGKIAELSEVILGALPGITDQGA
;
A
#
# COMPACT_ATOMS: atom_id res chain seq x y z
N MET A 1 -2.60 43.85 78.41
CA MET A 1 -1.17 44.19 78.30
C MET A 1 -0.50 43.07 77.51
N LEU A 2 0.11 43.42 76.37
CA LEU A 2 1.13 42.65 75.62
C LEU A 2 0.74 41.24 75.12
N THR A 3 1.11 40.72 73.94
CA THR A 3 1.51 41.17 72.58
C THR A 3 1.80 39.84 71.84
N THR A 4 1.66 39.83 70.50
CA THR A 4 2.38 38.96 69.52
C THR A 4 2.12 37.44 69.57
N HIS A 5 1.97 36.67 68.48
CA HIS A 5 2.54 36.72 67.13
C HIS A 5 1.57 36.10 66.10
N MET A 6 1.38 36.78 64.97
CA MET A 6 0.95 36.16 63.70
C MET A 6 2.16 35.45 63.08
N GLY A 7 2.05 34.13 62.89
CA GLY A 7 3.02 33.30 62.17
C GLY A 7 2.60 33.10 60.72
N GLN A 8 3.53 33.39 59.81
CA GLN A 8 3.37 33.45 58.36
C GLN A 8 3.13 32.08 57.72
N ILE A 9 2.21 32.03 56.76
CA ILE A 9 2.07 30.94 55.78
C ILE A 9 3.21 31.12 54.77
N GLN A 10 4.20 30.22 54.78
CA GLN A 10 5.24 30.17 53.75
C GLN A 10 4.63 29.64 52.45
N ALA A 11 4.53 30.52 51.44
CA ALA A 11 4.22 30.14 50.08
C ALA A 11 5.44 29.41 49.47
N PHE A 12 5.27 28.14 49.10
CA PHE A 12 6.23 27.45 48.24
C PHE A 12 6.14 28.05 46.84
N ALA A 13 7.11 28.92 46.50
CA ALA A 13 7.31 29.36 45.14
C ALA A 13 7.86 28.18 44.32
N VAL A 14 7.02 27.56 43.50
CA VAL A 14 7.45 26.64 42.45
C VAL A 14 8.15 27.49 41.40
N ALA A 15 9.48 27.49 41.45
CA ALA A 15 10.29 28.07 40.38
C ALA A 15 10.10 27.21 39.12
N PHE A 16 9.26 27.67 38.20
CA PHE A 16 9.26 27.18 36.83
C PHE A 16 10.60 27.58 36.21
N LEU A 17 11.55 26.64 36.19
CA LEU A 17 12.69 26.69 35.28
C LEU A 17 12.12 26.59 33.87
N THR A 18 11.89 27.74 33.23
CA THR A 18 11.76 27.84 31.79
C THR A 18 13.14 27.54 31.18
N SER A 19 13.49 26.26 31.09
CA SER A 19 14.51 25.82 30.15
C SER A 19 13.96 26.13 28.76
N LEU A 20 14.34 27.29 28.24
CA LEU A 20 14.21 27.63 26.84
C LEU A 20 15.06 26.59 26.09
N ALA A 21 14.43 25.48 25.71
CA ALA A 21 15.02 24.53 24.79
C ALA A 21 15.20 25.29 23.48
N LEU A 22 16.42 25.83 23.28
CA LEU A 22 16.96 26.03 21.95
C LEU A 22 17.09 24.63 21.34
N LEU A 23 15.95 24.05 20.94
CA LEU A 23 15.96 23.07 19.88
C LEU A 23 16.62 23.82 18.72
N PRO A 24 17.74 23.33 18.15
CA PRO A 24 18.03 23.74 16.79
C PRO A 24 16.74 23.44 16.04
N THR A 25 16.15 24.47 15.42
CA THR A 25 15.31 24.24 14.26
C THR A 25 16.21 23.49 13.30
N VAL A 26 16.20 22.17 13.39
CA VAL A 26 16.49 21.33 12.25
C VAL A 26 15.39 21.74 11.31
N LEU A 27 15.67 22.73 10.46
CA LEU A 27 14.94 22.90 9.23
C LEU A 27 15.03 21.51 8.62
N ALA A 28 13.94 20.74 8.70
CA ALA A 28 13.82 19.52 7.94
C ALA A 28 14.16 19.95 6.52
N ALA A 29 15.25 19.41 5.96
CA ALA A 29 15.62 19.73 4.61
C ALA A 29 14.41 19.40 3.75
N GLU A 30 13.80 20.41 3.13
CA GLU A 30 12.60 20.20 2.33
C GLU A 30 12.95 19.23 1.21
N LEU A 31 12.15 18.18 1.07
CA LEU A 31 12.29 17.22 -0.02
C LEU A 31 12.09 17.96 -1.33
N CYS A 32 12.95 17.66 -2.30
CA CYS A 32 12.89 18.28 -3.60
C CYS A 32 11.66 17.79 -4.38
N GLN A 33 10.89 18.76 -4.87
CA GLN A 33 9.67 18.56 -5.65
C GLN A 33 9.82 19.15 -7.05
N ALA A 34 8.97 18.70 -7.98
CA ALA A 34 8.86 19.32 -9.30
C ALA A 34 8.60 20.82 -9.17
N ASN A 35 9.10 21.59 -10.13
CA ASN A 35 9.09 23.06 -10.17
C ASN A 35 10.04 23.77 -9.18
N GLN A 36 10.80 23.03 -8.36
CA GLN A 36 11.86 23.60 -7.54
C GLN A 36 13.23 23.57 -8.26
N SER A 37 14.13 24.46 -7.88
CA SER A 37 15.47 24.56 -8.52
C SER A 37 16.38 23.38 -8.22
N CYS A 38 16.10 22.61 -7.16
CA CYS A 38 16.80 21.38 -6.83
C CYS A 38 16.39 20.20 -7.73
N TRP A 39 15.29 20.32 -8.48
CA TRP A 39 14.74 19.21 -9.27
C TRP A 39 15.76 18.78 -10.33
N PRO A 40 15.97 17.46 -10.55
CA PRO A 40 16.99 17.00 -11.48
C PRO A 40 16.77 17.57 -12.88
N SER A 41 17.88 17.88 -13.55
CA SER A 41 17.83 18.36 -14.94
C SER A 41 17.29 17.28 -15.88
N VAL A 42 16.84 17.71 -17.07
CA VAL A 42 16.39 16.79 -18.12
C VAL A 42 17.46 15.75 -18.46
N ASP A 43 18.74 16.15 -18.52
CA ASP A 43 19.85 15.22 -18.77
C ASP A 43 20.04 14.21 -17.64
N ALA A 44 19.83 14.63 -16.38
CA ALA A 44 19.89 13.72 -15.23
C ALA A 44 18.77 12.68 -15.29
N TRP A 45 17.54 13.10 -15.59
CA TRP A 45 16.41 12.19 -15.79
C TRP A 45 16.61 11.25 -16.98
N SER A 46 17.14 11.75 -18.10
CA SER A 46 17.44 10.95 -19.29
C SER A 46 18.53 9.89 -19.02
N THR A 47 19.60 10.30 -18.32
CA THR A 47 20.68 9.40 -17.89
C THR A 47 20.15 8.31 -16.95
N PHE A 48 19.33 8.71 -15.96
CA PHE A 48 18.69 7.77 -15.05
C PHE A 48 17.77 6.80 -15.80
N ASN A 49 16.91 7.29 -16.68
CA ASN A 49 16.01 6.45 -17.48
C ASN A 49 16.79 5.40 -18.30
N THR A 50 17.89 5.82 -18.94
CA THR A 50 18.77 4.92 -19.67
C THR A 50 19.38 3.86 -18.74
N SER A 51 19.78 4.23 -17.53
CA SER A 51 20.39 3.32 -16.56
C SER A 51 19.44 2.22 -16.04
N ILE A 52 18.13 2.47 -16.05
CA ILE A 52 17.09 1.51 -15.66
C ILE A 52 16.38 0.89 -16.87
N GLY A 53 16.95 0.99 -18.07
CA GLY A 53 16.43 0.33 -19.26
C GLY A 53 15.16 0.94 -19.85
N GLY A 54 14.94 2.25 -19.68
CA GLY A 54 13.79 2.95 -20.28
C GLY A 54 12.52 2.93 -19.44
N GLN A 55 12.62 2.59 -18.15
CA GLN A 55 11.48 2.32 -17.27
C GLN A 55 11.00 3.55 -16.47
N LEU A 56 11.46 4.74 -16.83
CA LEU A 56 10.92 5.99 -16.29
C LEU A 56 9.71 6.43 -17.13
N VAL A 57 8.58 6.62 -16.46
CA VAL A 57 7.33 7.11 -17.06
C VAL A 57 6.91 8.44 -16.45
N ALA A 58 6.15 9.23 -17.20
CA ALA A 58 5.50 10.46 -16.74
C ALA A 58 4.00 10.17 -16.56
N PRO A 59 3.55 9.79 -15.36
CA PRO A 59 2.15 9.49 -15.14
C PRO A 59 1.30 10.77 -15.15
N HIS A 60 0.05 10.64 -15.58
CA HIS A 60 -0.94 11.70 -15.54
C HIS A 60 -2.21 11.22 -14.83
N PRO A 61 -3.01 12.13 -14.26
CA PRO A 61 -4.32 11.78 -13.73
C PRO A 61 -5.14 11.00 -14.76
N PRO A 62 -5.99 10.05 -14.34
CA PRO A 62 -6.62 9.13 -15.29
C PRO A 62 -7.58 9.84 -16.26
N GLY A 63 -8.14 10.98 -15.84
CA GLY A 63 -8.99 11.83 -16.68
C GLY A 63 -8.22 12.75 -17.63
N TRP A 64 -6.89 12.80 -17.62
CA TRP A 64 -6.08 13.76 -18.39
C TRP A 64 -6.44 13.85 -19.87
N ALA A 65 -6.66 12.70 -20.51
CA ALA A 65 -7.06 12.61 -21.92
C ALA A 65 -8.49 13.12 -22.20
N CYS A 66 -9.29 13.44 -21.19
CA CYS A 66 -10.62 14.03 -21.36
C CYS A 66 -10.61 15.57 -21.46
N HIS A 67 -9.44 16.21 -21.31
CA HIS A 67 -9.33 17.67 -21.22
C HIS A 67 -8.43 18.26 -22.30
N ASP A 68 -8.77 19.45 -22.77
CA ASP A 68 -7.91 20.20 -23.69
C ASP A 68 -6.67 20.74 -22.95
N PRO A 69 -5.50 20.85 -23.60
CA PRO A 69 -5.22 20.57 -25.02
C PRO A 69 -4.93 19.08 -25.33
N ASN A 70 -4.97 18.19 -24.32
CA ASN A 70 -4.53 16.80 -24.43
C ASN A 70 -5.66 15.82 -24.80
N TYR A 71 -6.78 16.34 -25.31
CA TYR A 71 -7.97 15.53 -25.54
C TYR A 71 -7.69 14.40 -26.53
N ASP A 72 -7.93 13.17 -26.07
CA ASP A 72 -7.95 11.96 -26.86
C ASP A 72 -9.26 11.24 -26.60
N GLU A 73 -10.10 11.14 -27.64
CA GLU A 73 -11.43 10.56 -27.54
C GLU A 73 -11.40 9.09 -27.10
N ILE A 74 -10.42 8.31 -27.57
CA ILE A 74 -10.32 6.88 -27.27
C ILE A 74 -9.91 6.70 -25.80
N ALA A 75 -8.83 7.36 -25.38
CA ALA A 75 -8.36 7.27 -24.00
C ALA A 75 -9.38 7.84 -23.00
N CYS A 76 -10.08 8.93 -23.35
CA CYS A 76 -11.14 9.48 -22.53
C CYS A 76 -12.32 8.51 -22.38
N ASN A 77 -12.73 7.84 -23.46
CA ASN A 77 -13.80 6.84 -23.41
C ASN A 77 -13.40 5.60 -22.61
N ASP A 78 -12.15 5.14 -22.72
CA ASP A 78 -11.61 4.04 -21.90
C ASP A 78 -11.65 4.38 -20.40
N PHE A 79 -11.15 5.56 -20.03
CA PHE A 79 -11.25 6.10 -18.67
C PHE A 79 -12.70 6.15 -18.17
N LYS A 80 -13.62 6.66 -18.98
CA LYS A 80 -15.04 6.77 -18.62
C LYS A 80 -15.69 5.39 -18.41
N ALA A 81 -15.40 4.44 -19.29
CA ALA A 81 -15.91 3.08 -19.17
C ALA A 81 -15.37 2.37 -17.91
N ASN A 82 -14.12 2.67 -17.53
CA ASN A 82 -13.42 1.99 -16.47
C ASN A 82 -13.28 2.78 -15.16
N TRP A 83 -13.95 3.93 -15.00
CA TRP A 83 -13.82 4.81 -13.83
C TRP A 83 -13.98 4.07 -12.49
N ASN A 84 -14.94 3.14 -12.41
CA ASN A 84 -15.21 2.34 -11.21
C ASN A 84 -14.49 0.98 -11.20
N SER A 85 -13.68 0.67 -12.22
CA SER A 85 -12.94 -0.58 -12.33
C SER A 85 -11.68 -0.53 -11.49
N SER A 86 -11.70 -1.22 -10.35
CA SER A 86 -10.55 -1.24 -9.45
C SER A 86 -9.31 -1.86 -10.09
N PHE A 87 -9.47 -2.82 -11.01
CA PHE A 87 -8.36 -3.43 -11.74
C PHE A 87 -7.75 -2.47 -12.76
N TRP A 88 -8.59 -1.82 -13.55
CA TRP A 88 -8.12 -0.83 -14.52
C TRP A 88 -7.34 0.28 -13.82
N ARG A 89 -7.88 0.81 -12.71
CA ARG A 89 -7.20 1.84 -11.91
C ARG A 89 -5.87 1.35 -11.33
N ALA A 90 -5.80 0.12 -10.82
CA ALA A 90 -4.55 -0.43 -10.30
C ALA A 90 -3.46 -0.50 -11.40
N ASN A 91 -3.88 -0.76 -12.64
CA ASN A 91 -3.02 -0.84 -13.83
C ASN A 91 -2.67 0.53 -14.45
N GLN A 92 -3.14 1.64 -13.89
CA GLN A 92 -2.73 2.98 -14.30
C GLN A 92 -1.66 3.52 -13.35
N THR A 93 -0.56 4.04 -13.90
CA THR A 93 0.53 4.65 -13.14
C THR A 93 0.10 5.92 -12.40
N GLY A 94 -0.91 6.63 -12.91
CA GLY A 94 -1.44 7.87 -12.32
C GLY A 94 -2.80 7.75 -11.61
N ALA A 95 -3.33 6.54 -11.41
CA ALA A 95 -4.58 6.35 -10.66
C ALA A 95 -4.34 5.80 -9.25
N MET A 96 -5.15 6.31 -8.33
CA MET A 96 -5.44 5.78 -7.00
C MET A 96 -6.87 5.21 -6.99
N GLN A 97 -7.18 4.28 -6.09
CA GLN A 97 -8.53 3.73 -6.00
C GLN A 97 -9.54 4.73 -5.46
N ASN A 98 -9.08 5.62 -4.58
CA ASN A 98 -9.88 6.74 -4.09
C ASN A 98 -9.52 8.00 -4.91
N PRO A 99 -10.40 8.48 -5.81
CA PRO A 99 -10.07 9.54 -6.77
C PRO A 99 -9.73 10.90 -6.15
N ILE A 100 -10.01 11.11 -4.85
CA ILE A 100 -9.56 12.32 -4.15
C ILE A 100 -8.02 12.45 -4.12
N TRP A 101 -7.32 11.32 -4.27
CA TRP A 101 -5.86 11.22 -4.30
C TRP A 101 -5.29 11.17 -5.73
N ASP A 102 -6.11 11.41 -6.75
CA ASP A 102 -5.67 11.67 -8.13
C ASP A 102 -5.58 13.19 -8.33
N SER A 103 -6.53 13.74 -9.10
CA SER A 103 -6.86 15.15 -9.24
C SER A 103 -8.39 15.26 -9.30
N LEU A 104 -8.97 16.15 -8.48
CA LEU A 104 -10.41 16.38 -8.45
C LEU A 104 -10.91 17.12 -9.71
N GLN A 105 -10.03 17.87 -10.35
CA GLN A 105 -10.25 18.64 -11.57
C GLN A 105 -10.25 17.75 -12.82
N CYS A 106 -9.70 16.55 -12.71
CA CYS A 106 -9.66 15.53 -13.76
C CYS A 106 -10.68 14.40 -13.52
N SER A 107 -11.83 14.73 -12.91
CA SER A 107 -12.83 13.74 -12.53
C SER A 107 -13.70 13.31 -13.72
N PHE A 108 -14.39 12.17 -13.60
CA PHE A 108 -15.31 11.66 -14.62
C PHE A 108 -16.35 12.68 -15.13
N GLY A 109 -16.79 13.61 -14.27
CA GLY A 109 -17.83 14.59 -14.58
C GLY A 109 -17.32 15.98 -14.97
N SER A 110 -16.01 16.19 -14.98
CA SER A 110 -15.41 17.50 -15.24
C SER A 110 -15.59 17.92 -16.72
N PRO A 111 -15.90 19.20 -17.01
CA PRO A 111 -15.97 19.72 -18.38
C PRO A 111 -14.64 19.59 -19.13
N ARG A 112 -14.69 19.36 -20.45
CA ARG A 112 -13.51 19.20 -21.30
C ARG A 112 -12.59 20.43 -21.31
N ASP A 113 -13.16 21.62 -21.18
CA ASP A 113 -12.44 22.90 -21.14
C ASP A 113 -11.94 23.26 -19.73
N GLU A 114 -12.27 22.49 -18.70
CA GLU A 114 -11.67 22.61 -17.38
C GLU A 114 -10.20 22.18 -17.43
N THR A 115 -9.33 22.93 -16.74
CA THR A 115 -7.91 22.57 -16.65
C THR A 115 -7.74 21.37 -15.74
N CYS A 116 -7.37 20.23 -16.32
CA CYS A 116 -6.93 19.07 -15.56
C CYS A 116 -5.49 19.28 -15.09
N ASP A 117 -5.26 19.33 -13.78
CA ASP A 117 -3.94 19.52 -13.17
C ASP A 117 -3.31 18.18 -12.77
N GLN A 118 -2.04 18.18 -12.36
CA GLN A 118 -1.34 16.97 -11.95
C GLN A 118 -1.89 16.39 -10.62
N GLY A 119 -2.51 17.23 -9.77
CA GLY A 119 -3.00 16.85 -8.45
C GLY A 119 -1.93 16.17 -7.59
N PHE A 120 -2.30 15.03 -6.99
CA PHE A 120 -1.44 14.19 -6.16
C PHE A 120 -0.75 13.06 -6.95
N VAL A 121 -0.81 13.12 -8.27
CA VAL A 121 -0.12 12.17 -9.14
C VAL A 121 1.36 12.56 -9.22
N PRO A 122 2.30 11.62 -8.96
CA PRO A 122 3.73 11.89 -9.09
C PRO A 122 4.11 12.46 -10.46
N TYR A 123 5.18 13.25 -10.55
CA TYR A 123 5.61 13.85 -11.82
C TYR A 123 6.36 12.83 -12.70
N TYR A 124 7.20 12.01 -12.06
CA TYR A 124 7.81 10.84 -12.67
C TYR A 124 7.56 9.62 -11.81
N SER A 125 7.45 8.46 -12.44
CA SER A 125 7.44 7.17 -11.76
C SER A 125 8.36 6.19 -12.46
N VAL A 126 9.00 5.30 -11.69
CA VAL A 126 9.66 4.12 -12.24
C VAL A 126 8.63 2.99 -12.32
N ASP A 127 8.43 2.43 -13.51
CA ASP A 127 7.72 1.17 -13.70
C ASP A 127 8.64 0.00 -13.31
N ALA A 128 8.54 -0.44 -12.06
CA ALA A 128 9.43 -1.47 -11.55
C ALA A 128 8.99 -2.85 -12.05
N GLN A 129 9.84 -3.45 -12.89
CA GLN A 129 9.69 -4.80 -13.43
C GLN A 129 10.76 -5.76 -12.90
N SER A 130 11.74 -5.23 -12.17
CA SER A 130 12.79 -6.01 -11.51
C SER A 130 13.25 -5.33 -10.22
N ASP A 131 13.86 -6.10 -9.32
CA ASP A 131 14.38 -5.61 -8.05
C ASP A 131 15.40 -4.46 -8.25
N ILE A 132 16.18 -4.48 -9.35
CA ILE A 132 17.17 -3.43 -9.65
C ILE A 132 16.52 -2.09 -9.99
N HIS A 133 15.33 -2.05 -10.59
CA HIS A 133 14.62 -0.79 -10.84
C HIS A 133 14.28 -0.09 -9.52
N VAL A 134 13.85 -0.85 -8.51
CA VAL A 134 13.53 -0.33 -7.18
C VAL A 134 14.79 0.19 -6.49
N ILE A 135 15.86 -0.60 -6.52
CA ILE A 135 17.15 -0.23 -5.90
C ILE A 135 17.69 1.07 -6.49
N GLU A 136 17.73 1.18 -7.82
CA GLU A 136 18.27 2.37 -8.48
C GLU A 136 17.34 3.58 -8.32
N ALA A 137 16.02 3.39 -8.28
CA ALA A 137 15.08 4.46 -7.99
C ALA A 137 15.22 5.02 -6.56
N VAL A 138 15.40 4.15 -5.56
CA VAL A 138 15.65 4.59 -4.17
C VAL A 138 16.96 5.38 -4.09
N LYS A 139 18.04 4.88 -4.69
CA LYS A 139 19.33 5.59 -4.72
C LYS A 139 19.26 6.93 -5.47
N PHE A 140 18.48 6.98 -6.55
CA PHE A 140 18.26 8.22 -7.30
C PHE A 140 17.49 9.24 -6.47
N ALA A 141 16.43 8.81 -5.78
CA ALA A 141 15.67 9.65 -4.88
C ALA A 141 16.54 10.20 -3.74
N ASP A 142 17.36 9.36 -3.12
CA ASP A 142 18.31 9.78 -2.08
C ASP A 142 19.33 10.81 -2.60
N ARG A 143 19.95 10.53 -3.76
CA ARG A 143 20.95 11.42 -4.39
C ARG A 143 20.42 12.83 -4.64
N TYR A 144 19.16 12.96 -5.04
CA TYR A 144 18.53 14.23 -5.38
C TYR A 144 17.57 14.74 -4.29
N ASN A 145 17.55 14.10 -3.12
CA ASN A 145 16.67 14.42 -2.00
C ASN A 145 15.19 14.51 -2.42
N LEU A 146 14.71 13.62 -3.29
CA LEU A 146 13.37 13.69 -3.87
C LEU A 146 12.29 13.28 -2.87
N SER A 147 11.10 13.87 -3.02
CA SER A 147 9.89 13.38 -2.36
C SER A 147 9.45 12.04 -2.97
N LEU A 148 9.95 10.94 -2.39
CA LEU A 148 9.71 9.58 -2.87
C LEU A 148 8.37 9.02 -2.36
N VAL A 149 7.60 8.44 -3.28
CA VAL A 149 6.36 7.73 -3.01
C VAL A 149 6.45 6.31 -3.56
N VAL A 150 5.82 5.36 -2.87
CA VAL A 150 5.74 3.98 -3.34
C VAL A 150 4.28 3.66 -3.61
N LYS A 151 3.98 3.32 -4.86
CA LYS A 151 2.64 2.88 -5.27
C LYS A 151 2.68 1.42 -5.68
N ASN A 152 1.79 0.63 -5.06
CA ASN A 152 1.43 -0.69 -5.57
C ASN A 152 0.16 -0.53 -6.42
N THR A 153 -1.00 -0.85 -5.84
CA THR A 153 -2.30 -0.84 -6.54
C THR A 153 -3.10 0.46 -6.41
N GLY A 154 -2.60 1.43 -5.62
CA GLY A 154 -3.29 2.68 -5.32
C GLY A 154 -4.47 2.55 -4.35
N HIS A 155 -4.64 1.41 -3.67
CA HIS A 155 -5.76 1.14 -2.73
C HIS A 155 -5.75 1.97 -1.45
N ASP A 156 -4.77 2.85 -1.24
CA ASP A 156 -4.65 3.57 0.02
C ASP A 156 -5.73 4.64 0.17
N TYR A 157 -6.53 4.54 1.22
CA TYR A 157 -7.60 5.50 1.51
C TYR A 157 -7.09 6.83 2.09
N LEU A 158 -5.83 6.88 2.55
CA LEU A 158 -5.23 8.01 3.26
C LEU A 158 -4.20 8.78 2.40
N GLY A 159 -4.08 8.44 1.12
CA GLY A 159 -3.17 9.12 0.19
C GLY A 159 -1.69 8.77 0.38
N ARG A 160 -1.36 7.69 1.10
CA ARG A 160 0.05 7.28 1.37
C ARG A 160 0.77 6.72 0.14
N SER A 161 0.02 6.33 -0.89
CA SER A 161 0.55 5.91 -2.19
C SER A 161 0.39 6.96 -3.29
N SER A 162 -0.19 8.11 -2.94
CA SER A 162 -0.15 9.33 -3.75
C SER A 162 0.91 10.26 -3.18
N GLY A 163 1.41 11.19 -3.97
CA GLY A 163 2.44 12.10 -3.51
C GLY A 163 1.95 13.51 -3.35
N ALA A 164 2.69 14.29 -2.55
CA ALA A 164 2.60 15.73 -2.64
C ALA A 164 2.91 16.17 -4.09
N GLU A 165 2.40 17.35 -4.45
CA GLU A 165 2.62 17.95 -5.78
C GLU A 165 4.11 17.92 -6.14
N GLY A 166 4.44 17.37 -7.30
CA GLY A 166 5.83 17.25 -7.77
C GLY A 166 6.67 16.13 -7.15
N SER A 167 6.05 15.09 -6.60
CA SER A 167 6.76 13.89 -6.10
C SER A 167 7.35 13.01 -7.21
N PHE A 168 8.25 12.10 -6.82
CA PHE A 168 8.79 11.01 -7.63
C PHE A 168 8.32 9.67 -7.06
N SER A 169 7.96 8.72 -7.92
CA SER A 169 7.33 7.46 -7.50
C SER A 169 8.08 6.20 -7.95
N ILE A 170 7.91 5.13 -7.18
CA ILE A 170 8.18 3.76 -7.61
C ILE A 170 6.85 3.03 -7.70
N TRP A 171 6.52 2.56 -8.90
CA TRP A 171 5.34 1.74 -9.13
C TRP A 171 5.73 0.27 -9.15
N THR A 172 5.34 -0.47 -8.11
CA THR A 172 5.74 -1.87 -7.91
C THR A 172 4.79 -2.89 -8.55
N HIS A 173 3.81 -2.44 -9.33
CA HIS A 173 2.70 -3.24 -9.87
C HIS A 173 3.12 -4.22 -10.98
N ASN A 174 4.36 -4.17 -11.44
CA ASN A 174 4.89 -5.10 -12.45
C ASN A 174 6.00 -6.02 -11.91
N LEU A 175 6.31 -5.96 -10.61
CA LEU A 175 7.15 -6.94 -9.90
C LEU A 175 6.35 -8.22 -9.61
N ARG A 176 6.26 -9.11 -10.59
CA ARG A 176 5.45 -10.35 -10.54
C ARG A 176 6.28 -11.57 -10.11
N GLY A 177 5.61 -12.56 -9.54
CA GLY A 177 6.18 -13.83 -9.13
C GLY A 177 5.44 -14.42 -7.94
N ILE A 178 5.04 -15.69 -8.06
CA ILE A 178 4.45 -16.51 -6.99
C ILE A 178 5.21 -17.83 -6.95
N ASP A 179 5.77 -18.18 -5.79
CA ASP A 179 6.52 -19.41 -5.61
C ASP A 179 6.08 -20.16 -4.34
N PHE A 180 5.71 -21.44 -4.49
CA PHE A 180 5.24 -22.29 -3.40
C PHE A 180 6.34 -23.26 -2.97
N THR A 181 6.46 -23.45 -1.67
CA THR A 181 7.34 -24.46 -1.09
C THR A 181 6.66 -25.17 0.08
N ASN A 182 6.93 -26.47 0.23
CA ASN A 182 6.42 -27.25 1.35
C ASN A 182 7.34 -27.18 2.59
N SER A 183 8.52 -26.57 2.46
CA SER A 183 9.56 -26.58 3.48
C SER A 183 10.34 -25.27 3.47
N PHE A 184 9.74 -24.21 3.98
CA PHE A 184 10.37 -22.90 4.14
C PHE A 184 10.96 -22.71 5.53
N VAL A 185 12.21 -22.25 5.58
CA VAL A 185 12.88 -21.75 6.80
C VAL A 185 13.27 -20.30 6.52
N ALA A 186 12.80 -19.38 7.37
CA ALA A 186 13.06 -17.96 7.16
C ALA A 186 14.55 -17.60 7.32
N SER A 187 15.00 -16.57 6.62
CA SER A 187 16.40 -16.15 6.63
C SER A 187 16.87 -15.82 8.05
N GLY A 188 18.10 -16.23 8.36
CA GLY A 188 18.72 -16.10 9.68
C GLY A 188 18.18 -17.04 10.76
N CYS A 189 17.11 -17.80 10.50
CA CYS A 189 16.67 -18.85 11.41
C CYS A 189 17.58 -20.08 11.33
N SER A 190 17.57 -20.88 12.39
CA SER A 190 18.34 -22.12 12.44
C SER A 190 17.82 -23.11 11.40
N GLN A 191 18.71 -23.83 10.72
CA GLN A 191 18.33 -24.89 9.77
C GLN A 191 17.63 -26.08 10.46
N ASN A 192 17.74 -26.19 11.79
CA ASN A 192 17.03 -27.19 12.59
C ASN A 192 15.62 -26.73 12.98
N GLU A 193 15.22 -25.51 12.62
CA GLU A 193 13.88 -25.01 12.88
C GLU A 193 12.84 -25.73 12.01
N THR A 194 11.64 -25.92 12.55
CA THR A 194 10.54 -26.55 11.83
C THR A 194 10.21 -25.76 10.57
N ALA A 195 10.47 -26.37 9.41
CA ALA A 195 10.09 -25.80 8.13
C ALA A 195 8.57 -25.78 7.97
N LEU A 196 8.06 -24.72 7.36
CA LEU A 196 6.62 -24.51 7.16
C LEU A 196 6.27 -24.52 5.67
N PRO A 197 5.08 -25.00 5.29
CA PRO A 197 4.57 -24.78 3.94
C PRO A 197 4.25 -23.30 3.75
N ALA A 198 4.67 -22.74 2.62
CA ALA A 198 4.68 -21.31 2.39
C ALA A 198 4.50 -20.94 0.93
N VAL A 199 4.11 -19.68 0.70
CA VAL A 199 4.09 -19.03 -0.61
C VAL A 199 4.83 -17.71 -0.52
N THR A 200 5.75 -17.46 -1.45
CA THR A 200 6.40 -16.16 -1.64
C THR A 200 5.71 -15.43 -2.78
N VAL A 201 5.25 -14.21 -2.54
CA VAL A 201 4.57 -13.37 -3.51
C VAL A 201 5.33 -12.06 -3.69
N LYS A 202 5.61 -11.69 -4.94
CA LYS A 202 6.28 -10.44 -5.30
C LYS A 202 5.30 -9.24 -5.16
N ALA A 203 5.87 -8.04 -5.09
CA ALA A 203 5.17 -6.80 -4.73
C ALA A 203 3.89 -6.54 -5.55
N ALA A 204 3.89 -6.91 -6.84
CA ALA A 204 2.76 -6.67 -7.74
C ALA A 204 1.55 -7.57 -7.50
N GLU A 205 1.73 -8.71 -6.83
CA GLU A 205 0.69 -9.71 -6.78
C GLU A 205 -0.52 -9.20 -6.00
N GLN A 206 -1.70 -9.46 -6.54
CA GLN A 206 -2.99 -9.12 -5.94
C GLN A 206 -3.69 -10.40 -5.49
N TRP A 207 -4.63 -10.28 -4.55
CA TRP A 207 -5.31 -11.45 -4.00
C TRP A 207 -6.11 -12.22 -5.05
N LEU A 208 -6.82 -11.50 -5.93
CA LEU A 208 -7.54 -12.09 -7.06
C LEU A 208 -7.71 -11.04 -8.17
N GLU A 209 -7.32 -11.34 -9.40
CA GLU A 209 -7.74 -10.59 -10.58
C GLU A 209 -9.10 -11.09 -11.07
N ALA A 210 -9.87 -10.21 -11.72
CA ALA A 210 -11.27 -10.45 -12.07
C ALA A 210 -11.49 -11.88 -12.58
N LEU A 211 -12.47 -12.58 -11.99
CA LEU A 211 -12.98 -13.83 -12.54
C LEU A 211 -13.40 -13.56 -13.98
N SER A 212 -12.71 -14.20 -14.91
CA SER A 212 -12.89 -14.15 -16.36
C SER A 212 -14.22 -14.71 -16.83
N ASP A 213 -15.20 -14.91 -15.95
CA ASP A 213 -16.55 -15.27 -16.39
C ASP A 213 -17.25 -14.06 -17.03
N PHE A 214 -16.76 -12.84 -16.82
CA PHE A 214 -17.28 -11.61 -17.46
C PHE A 214 -16.25 -10.53 -17.83
N ALA A 215 -14.95 -10.77 -17.69
CA ALA A 215 -13.91 -9.80 -18.05
C ALA A 215 -13.01 -10.34 -19.17
N GLU A 216 -13.01 -9.61 -20.27
CA GLU A 216 -12.16 -9.71 -21.44
C GLU A 216 -10.68 -9.77 -21.04
N TYR A 217 -9.92 -10.66 -21.68
CA TYR A 217 -8.47 -10.76 -21.47
C TYR A 217 -7.80 -9.45 -21.92
N SER A 218 -7.08 -8.76 -21.05
CA SER A 218 -6.09 -7.78 -21.51
C SER A 218 -4.87 -8.54 -22.02
N LEU A 219 -4.63 -8.46 -23.33
CA LEU A 219 -3.40 -8.91 -23.96
C LEU A 219 -2.28 -7.92 -23.59
N CYS A 220 -1.16 -8.41 -23.07
CA CYS A 220 0.09 -7.65 -23.13
C CYS A 220 0.47 -7.44 -24.62
N GLU A 221 1.25 -6.41 -24.95
CA GLU A 221 1.77 -6.21 -26.32
C GLU A 221 2.54 -7.44 -26.86
N ASP A 222 3.05 -8.30 -25.98
CA ASP A 222 3.75 -9.55 -26.30
C ASP A 222 2.81 -10.76 -26.52
N GLY A 223 1.49 -10.60 -26.41
CA GLY A 223 0.51 -11.67 -26.60
C GLY A 223 0.45 -12.71 -25.46
N THR A 224 1.15 -12.49 -24.34
CA THR A 224 1.08 -13.39 -23.18
C THR A 224 -0.20 -13.18 -22.37
N LYS A 225 -0.88 -14.29 -22.04
CA LYS A 225 -2.00 -14.31 -21.08
C LYS A 225 -1.41 -14.29 -19.67
N ARG A 226 -1.39 -13.15 -18.98
CA ARG A 226 -0.85 -13.05 -17.62
C ARG A 226 -1.99 -12.96 -16.61
N LEU A 227 -2.25 -14.07 -15.90
CA LEU A 227 -3.13 -14.09 -14.73
C LEU A 227 -2.50 -15.02 -13.69
N LEU A 228 -1.72 -14.46 -12.77
CA LEU A 228 -1.33 -15.15 -11.55
C LEU A 228 -2.03 -14.42 -10.40
N ASP A 229 -3.02 -15.11 -9.83
CA ASP A 229 -3.79 -14.66 -8.67
C ASP A 229 -3.31 -15.46 -7.47
N VAL A 230 -3.03 -14.80 -6.34
CA VAL A 230 -2.56 -15.51 -5.14
C VAL A 230 -3.56 -16.59 -4.72
N TYR A 231 -4.88 -16.33 -4.81
CA TYR A 231 -5.89 -17.34 -4.51
C TYR A 231 -5.99 -18.47 -5.54
N LYS A 232 -5.93 -18.19 -6.85
CA LYS A 232 -5.99 -19.26 -7.88
C LYS A 232 -4.74 -20.13 -7.82
N ALA A 233 -3.58 -19.52 -7.57
CA ALA A 233 -2.33 -20.24 -7.39
C ALA A 233 -2.39 -21.11 -6.12
N ALA A 234 -2.91 -20.59 -5.01
CA ALA A 234 -3.10 -21.39 -3.79
C ALA A 234 -4.04 -22.58 -4.01
N ASP A 235 -5.16 -22.39 -4.71
CA ASP A 235 -6.11 -23.45 -5.07
C ASP A 235 -5.46 -24.54 -5.93
N ALA A 236 -4.66 -24.16 -6.95
CA ALA A 236 -3.91 -25.10 -7.77
C ALA A 236 -2.87 -25.92 -6.98
N HIS A 237 -2.38 -25.38 -5.86
CA HIS A 237 -1.50 -26.07 -4.92
C HIS A 237 -2.27 -26.78 -3.79
N ASN A 238 -3.60 -26.80 -3.83
CA ASN A 238 -4.48 -27.39 -2.82
C ASN A 238 -4.15 -26.87 -1.41
N VAL A 239 -4.03 -25.56 -1.28
CA VAL A 239 -3.81 -24.85 -0.02
C VAL A 239 -4.70 -23.62 0.09
N SER A 240 -4.89 -23.13 1.31
CA SER A 240 -5.56 -21.85 1.60
C SER A 240 -4.55 -20.83 2.10
N VAL A 241 -4.80 -19.55 1.82
CA VAL A 241 -3.97 -18.42 2.25
C VAL A 241 -4.85 -17.35 2.87
N VAL A 242 -4.34 -16.67 3.90
CA VAL A 242 -5.02 -15.56 4.56
C VAL A 242 -4.81 -14.29 3.73
N GLY A 243 -5.86 -13.81 3.08
CA GLY A 243 -5.79 -12.63 2.22
C GLY A 243 -6.99 -11.69 2.32
N ALA A 244 -6.96 -10.60 1.56
CA ALA A 244 -8.02 -9.60 1.52
C ALA A 244 -9.28 -10.08 0.77
N THR A 245 -10.44 -9.54 1.14
CA THR A 245 -11.71 -9.78 0.41
C THR A 245 -11.79 -8.96 -0.89
N ALA A 246 -11.25 -7.74 -0.87
CA ALA A 246 -11.15 -6.91 -2.06
C ALA A 246 -10.06 -7.47 -2.99
N ARG A 247 -10.53 -7.96 -4.14
CA ARG A 247 -9.76 -8.75 -5.10
C ARG A 247 -8.49 -8.03 -5.60
N SER A 248 -8.61 -6.75 -5.93
CA SER A 248 -7.54 -5.91 -6.47
C SER A 248 -6.54 -5.35 -5.43
N VAL A 249 -6.67 -5.72 -4.16
CA VAL A 249 -5.71 -5.31 -3.12
C VAL A 249 -4.38 -6.05 -3.32
N GLY A 250 -3.27 -5.31 -3.26
CA GLY A 250 -1.93 -5.87 -3.37
C GLY A 250 -1.56 -6.72 -2.15
N ALA A 251 -1.18 -7.97 -2.40
CA ALA A 251 -0.84 -8.97 -1.38
C ALA A 251 0.47 -8.64 -0.67
N ALA A 252 1.45 -8.02 -1.34
CA ALA A 252 2.75 -7.67 -0.78
C ALA A 252 2.91 -6.16 -0.44
N GLY A 253 1.79 -5.43 -0.35
CA GLY A 253 1.78 -3.98 -0.13
C GLY A 253 1.35 -3.55 1.27
N GLY A 254 0.69 -2.40 1.34
CA GLY A 254 0.21 -1.81 2.59
C GLY A 254 -0.85 -2.64 3.34
N TRP A 255 -1.56 -3.56 2.66
CA TRP A 255 -2.56 -4.43 3.31
C TRP A 255 -1.92 -5.29 4.40
N VAL A 256 -0.86 -6.03 4.05
CA VAL A 256 -0.17 -6.86 5.04
C VAL A 256 0.62 -5.98 6.00
N GLN A 257 1.30 -4.95 5.51
CA GLN A 257 2.15 -4.14 6.39
C GLN A 257 1.36 -3.35 7.44
N GLY A 258 0.05 -3.14 7.24
CA GLY A 258 -0.87 -2.51 8.19
C GLY A 258 -1.72 -3.48 9.03
N GLY A 259 -1.55 -4.80 8.90
CA GLY A 259 -2.33 -5.81 9.63
C GLY A 259 -2.97 -6.84 8.71
N GLY A 260 -3.89 -6.38 7.84
CA GLY A 260 -4.50 -7.19 6.80
C GLY A 260 -5.60 -8.13 7.32
N HIS A 261 -6.84 -7.65 7.40
CA HIS A 261 -7.96 -8.51 7.77
C HIS A 261 -8.35 -9.48 6.64
N SER A 262 -8.90 -10.62 7.02
CA SER A 262 -9.37 -11.70 6.14
C SER A 262 -10.64 -12.37 6.68
N MET A 263 -11.41 -13.02 5.82
CA MET A 263 -12.48 -13.93 6.27
C MET A 263 -11.93 -15.12 7.06
N LEU A 264 -10.66 -15.47 6.88
CA LEU A 264 -10.01 -16.56 7.61
C LEU A 264 -9.33 -16.09 8.91
N SER A 265 -9.49 -14.82 9.31
CA SER A 265 -8.75 -14.28 10.47
C SER A 265 -9.10 -14.97 11.78
N GLY A 266 -10.36 -15.39 11.95
CA GLY A 266 -10.80 -16.15 13.13
C GLY A 266 -10.14 -17.52 13.27
N LEU A 267 -9.64 -18.09 12.15
CA LEU A 267 -8.98 -19.40 12.13
C LEU A 267 -7.45 -19.29 12.19
N PHE A 268 -6.88 -18.32 11.48
CA PHE A 268 -5.44 -18.27 11.21
C PHE A 268 -4.76 -16.94 11.59
N GLY A 269 -5.47 -16.04 12.26
CA GLY A 269 -4.98 -14.68 12.55
C GLY A 269 -5.03 -13.75 11.34
N MET A 270 -4.59 -12.51 11.52
CA MET A 270 -4.55 -11.51 10.44
C MET A 270 -3.45 -11.84 9.41
N GLY A 271 -3.41 -11.12 8.30
CA GLY A 271 -2.37 -11.25 7.28
C GLY A 271 -0.96 -11.17 7.85
N VAL A 272 -0.70 -10.21 8.76
CA VAL A 272 0.58 -10.08 9.46
C VAL A 272 0.99 -11.30 10.26
N ASP A 273 0.05 -12.01 10.90
CA ASP A 273 0.31 -13.20 11.71
C ASP A 273 0.75 -14.40 10.85
N ASN A 274 0.51 -14.29 9.53
CA ASN A 274 0.84 -15.28 8.53
C ASN A 274 2.16 -15.00 7.82
N VAL A 275 2.82 -13.85 8.07
CA VAL A 275 4.10 -13.55 7.44
C VAL A 275 5.25 -14.33 8.07
N LEU A 276 6.11 -14.86 7.22
CA LEU A 276 7.36 -15.54 7.59
C LEU A 276 8.59 -14.68 7.29
N GLN A 277 8.54 -13.90 6.20
CA GLN A 277 9.66 -13.08 5.74
C GLN A 277 9.20 -11.96 4.81
N PHE A 278 9.93 -10.85 4.79
CA PHE A 278 9.92 -9.84 3.72
C PHE A 278 11.30 -9.75 3.07
N THR A 279 11.33 -9.37 1.80
CA THR A 279 12.53 -8.79 1.16
C THR A 279 12.25 -7.32 0.90
N LEU A 280 13.11 -6.43 1.42
CA LEU A 280 12.97 -4.98 1.30
C LEU A 280 14.19 -4.32 0.66
N VAL A 281 13.97 -3.20 -0.02
CA VAL A 281 15.00 -2.19 -0.30
C VAL A 281 14.89 -1.08 0.75
N LYS A 282 15.93 -0.90 1.55
CA LYS A 282 16.03 0.17 2.54
C LYS A 282 16.28 1.54 1.89
N PRO A 283 16.10 2.66 2.61
CA PRO A 283 16.41 4.00 2.10
C PRO A 283 17.86 4.19 1.60
N ASP A 284 18.81 3.42 2.12
CA ASP A 284 20.22 3.41 1.65
C ASP A 284 20.45 2.60 0.35
N GLY A 285 19.37 2.07 -0.23
CA GLY A 285 19.39 1.24 -1.45
C GLY A 285 19.85 -0.20 -1.22
N GLN A 286 20.10 -0.64 0.02
CA GLN A 286 20.45 -2.03 0.30
C GLN A 286 19.21 -2.93 0.34
N THR A 287 19.32 -4.09 -0.30
CA THR A 287 18.33 -5.16 -0.16
C THR A 287 18.58 -5.96 1.11
N VAL A 288 17.54 -6.15 1.93
CA VAL A 288 17.59 -6.93 3.17
C VAL A 288 16.45 -7.94 3.25
N MET A 289 16.77 -9.12 3.77
CA MET A 289 15.77 -10.08 4.21
C MET A 289 15.39 -9.79 5.65
N VAL A 290 14.10 -9.79 5.94
CA VAL A 290 13.54 -9.39 7.22
C VAL A 290 12.63 -10.51 7.71
N SER A 291 12.96 -11.08 8.87
CA SER A 291 12.28 -12.24 9.45
C SER A 291 12.29 -12.16 10.97
N LYS A 292 11.61 -13.10 11.62
CA LYS A 292 11.68 -13.26 13.09
C LYS A 292 13.09 -13.58 13.63
N CYS A 293 14.03 -13.95 12.78
CA CYS A 293 15.41 -14.30 13.17
C CYS A 293 16.47 -13.31 12.66
N GLN A 294 16.15 -12.49 11.65
CA GLN A 294 17.07 -11.53 11.03
C GLN A 294 16.37 -10.18 10.82
N ASN A 295 16.99 -9.09 11.25
CA ASN A 295 16.38 -7.74 11.26
C ASN A 295 15.03 -7.75 12.04
N GLN A 296 15.02 -8.29 13.26
CA GLN A 296 13.80 -8.63 14.00
C GLN A 296 12.97 -7.40 14.41
N ASP A 297 13.63 -6.30 14.70
CA ASP A 297 13.03 -4.99 14.96
C ASP A 297 12.27 -4.48 13.73
N LEU A 298 12.90 -4.57 12.55
CA LEU A 298 12.28 -4.23 11.27
C LEU A 298 11.14 -5.20 10.93
N PHE A 299 11.28 -6.49 11.25
CA PHE A 299 10.21 -7.48 11.06
C PHE A 299 8.99 -7.13 11.90
N TRP A 300 9.19 -6.81 13.18
CA TRP A 300 8.13 -6.35 14.07
C TRP A 300 7.45 -5.08 13.53
N ALA A 301 8.23 -4.12 13.02
CA ALA A 301 7.72 -2.87 12.48
C ALA A 301 6.89 -3.08 11.19
N LEU A 302 7.30 -4.00 10.31
CA LEU A 302 6.55 -4.34 9.10
C LEU A 302 5.27 -5.13 9.39
N CYS A 303 5.20 -5.86 10.49
CA CYS A 303 4.03 -6.62 10.90
C CYS A 303 2.98 -5.75 11.63
N GLY A 304 2.59 -4.61 11.03
CA GLY A 304 1.49 -3.75 11.50
C GLY A 304 1.81 -2.25 11.57
N GLY A 305 3.08 -1.85 11.44
CA GLY A 305 3.50 -0.44 11.48
C GLY A 305 3.19 0.37 10.22
N GLY A 306 2.59 -0.25 9.20
CA GLY A 306 2.19 0.39 7.94
C GLY A 306 3.24 0.29 6.85
N GLY A 307 2.77 0.33 5.60
CA GLY A 307 3.62 0.23 4.42
C GLY A 307 4.35 1.52 4.05
N SER A 308 5.35 1.38 3.18
CA SER A 308 6.10 2.49 2.53
C SER A 308 6.94 3.38 3.45
N THR A 309 7.02 3.09 4.75
CA THR A 309 7.81 3.89 5.71
C THR A 309 9.16 3.26 6.07
N TRP A 310 9.25 1.93 6.03
CA TRP A 310 10.44 1.18 6.47
C TRP A 310 11.36 0.75 5.32
N GLY A 311 10.91 0.93 4.08
CA GLY A 311 11.56 0.47 2.86
C GLY A 311 10.53 0.10 1.78
N VAL A 312 11.02 -0.25 0.61
CA VAL A 312 10.20 -0.73 -0.51
C VAL A 312 10.18 -2.25 -0.50
N ALA A 313 9.00 -2.85 -0.30
CA ALA A 313 8.85 -4.29 -0.34
C ALA A 313 8.98 -4.84 -1.77
N LEU A 314 9.83 -5.85 -1.93
CA LEU A 314 10.02 -6.59 -3.18
C LEU A 314 9.16 -7.86 -3.20
N ASP A 315 9.12 -8.56 -2.07
CA ASP A 315 8.30 -9.76 -1.87
C ASP A 315 8.00 -10.01 -0.38
N VAL A 316 6.98 -10.84 -0.16
CA VAL A 316 6.53 -11.33 1.15
C VAL A 316 6.32 -12.83 1.08
N THR A 317 6.81 -13.56 2.08
CA THR A 317 6.54 -14.99 2.24
C THR A 317 5.48 -15.21 3.32
N TYR A 318 4.40 -15.89 2.96
CA TYR A 318 3.28 -16.24 3.85
C TYR A 318 3.28 -17.72 4.18
N LYS A 319 2.75 -18.07 5.35
CA LYS A 319 2.27 -19.43 5.65
C LYS A 319 1.15 -19.80 4.69
N THR A 320 1.13 -21.05 4.26
CA THR A 320 -0.04 -21.66 3.61
C THR A 320 -0.71 -22.64 4.56
N HIS A 321 -2.02 -22.78 4.46
CA HIS A 321 -2.83 -23.64 5.32
C HIS A 321 -3.46 -24.78 4.52
N PRO A 322 -3.86 -25.89 5.15
CA PRO A 322 -4.71 -26.88 4.50
C PRO A 322 -5.98 -26.25 3.93
N PRO A 323 -6.56 -26.81 2.85
CA PRO A 323 -7.81 -26.33 2.27
C PRO A 323 -8.91 -26.20 3.32
N VAL A 324 -9.56 -25.03 3.36
CA VAL A 324 -10.69 -24.77 4.26
C VAL A 324 -12.01 -24.87 3.51
N ASN A 325 -12.93 -25.66 4.04
CA ASN A 325 -14.32 -25.69 3.57
C ASN A 325 -15.08 -24.50 4.16
N VAL A 326 -15.57 -23.61 3.31
CA VAL A 326 -16.29 -22.40 3.74
C VAL A 326 -17.78 -22.56 3.45
N ASN A 327 -18.62 -22.32 4.46
CA ASN A 327 -20.07 -22.18 4.28
C ASN A 327 -20.42 -20.70 4.29
N VAL A 328 -21.03 -20.20 3.21
CA VAL A 328 -21.42 -18.79 3.08
C VAL A 328 -22.93 -18.66 3.28
N VAL A 329 -23.33 -17.89 4.29
CA VAL A 329 -24.74 -17.55 4.54
C VAL A 329 -24.95 -16.07 4.26
N ARG A 330 -25.90 -15.75 3.37
CA ARG A 330 -26.30 -14.37 3.11
C ARG A 330 -27.60 -14.05 3.85
N MET A 331 -27.52 -13.15 4.83
CA MET A 331 -28.67 -12.64 5.55
C MET A 331 -29.01 -11.21 5.09
N ILE A 332 -30.27 -10.95 4.76
CA ILE A 332 -30.79 -9.61 4.50
C ILE A 332 -31.92 -9.35 5.49
N LEU A 333 -31.75 -8.31 6.31
CA LEU A 333 -32.75 -7.91 7.30
C LEU A 333 -33.14 -6.45 7.01
N ASN A 334 -34.43 -6.22 6.79
CA ASN A 334 -34.98 -4.90 6.53
C ASN A 334 -35.77 -4.41 7.74
N ALA A 335 -35.76 -3.09 7.96
CA ALA A 335 -36.52 -2.44 9.02
C ALA A 335 -37.40 -1.34 8.45
N THR A 336 -38.55 -1.11 9.09
CA THR A 336 -39.56 -0.16 8.61
C THR A 336 -39.26 1.30 8.94
N ASN A 337 -38.39 1.55 9.92
CA ASN A 337 -37.94 2.89 10.32
C ASN A 337 -36.58 2.85 11.03
N ALA A 338 -35.98 4.03 11.23
CA ALA A 338 -34.67 4.18 11.87
C ALA A 338 -34.60 3.63 13.31
N GLY A 339 -35.69 3.72 14.09
CA GLY A 339 -35.73 3.15 15.44
C GLY A 339 -35.60 1.62 15.43
N LYS A 340 -36.27 0.95 14.48
CA LYS A 340 -36.14 -0.50 14.28
C LYS A 340 -34.78 -0.90 13.70
N ILE A 341 -34.13 -0.04 12.91
CA ILE A 341 -32.74 -0.26 12.49
C ILE A 341 -31.80 -0.26 13.70
N ALA A 342 -31.98 0.68 14.64
CA ALA A 342 -31.15 0.75 15.84
C ALA A 342 -31.33 -0.49 16.73
N GLU A 343 -32.57 -0.88 17.03
CA GLU A 343 -32.88 -2.11 17.79
C GLU A 343 -32.27 -3.35 17.12
N LEU A 344 -32.43 -3.49 15.79
CA LEU A 344 -31.88 -4.60 15.04
C LEU A 344 -30.34 -4.60 15.07
N SER A 345 -29.72 -3.44 14.94
CA SER A 345 -28.26 -3.29 15.00
C SER A 345 -27.72 -3.69 16.37
N GLU A 346 -28.40 -3.33 17.45
CA GLU A 346 -28.03 -3.73 18.81
C GLU A 346 -28.06 -5.25 18.98
N VAL A 347 -29.13 -5.92 18.51
CA VAL A 347 -29.24 -7.38 18.57
C VAL A 347 -28.15 -8.06 17.75
N ILE A 348 -27.89 -7.57 16.52
CA ILE A 348 -26.85 -8.15 15.66
C ILE A 348 -25.46 -7.97 16.29
N LEU A 349 -25.11 -6.74 16.70
CA LEU A 349 -23.80 -6.45 17.29
C LEU A 349 -23.58 -7.21 18.60
N GLY A 350 -24.64 -7.36 19.42
CA GLY A 350 -24.57 -8.15 20.65
C GLY A 350 -24.39 -9.65 20.41
N ALA A 351 -24.84 -10.18 19.27
CA ALA A 351 -24.67 -11.58 18.90
C ALA A 351 -23.30 -11.88 18.26
N LEU A 352 -22.61 -10.87 17.70
CA LEU A 352 -21.36 -11.06 16.94
C LEU A 352 -20.28 -11.82 17.73
N PRO A 353 -19.97 -11.52 19.01
CA PRO A 353 -18.94 -12.27 19.73
C PRO A 353 -19.22 -13.77 19.77
N GLY A 354 -20.46 -14.16 20.08
CA GLY A 354 -20.85 -15.57 20.13
C GLY A 354 -20.86 -16.26 18.77
N ILE A 355 -21.09 -15.50 17.69
CA ILE A 355 -21.01 -16.00 16.30
C ILE A 355 -19.53 -16.20 15.91
N THR A 356 -18.68 -15.21 16.16
CA THR A 356 -17.24 -15.26 15.86
C THR A 356 -16.53 -16.36 16.65
N ASP A 357 -16.83 -16.53 17.94
CA ASP A 357 -16.23 -17.57 18.79
C ASP A 357 -16.62 -19.00 18.35
N GLN A 358 -17.70 -19.15 17.57
CA GLN A 358 -18.11 -20.42 16.95
C GLN A 358 -17.42 -20.67 15.59
N GLY A 359 -16.54 -19.77 15.14
CA GLY A 359 -15.75 -19.91 13.92
C GLY A 359 -16.38 -19.32 12.66
N ALA A 360 -17.25 -18.31 12.81
CA ALA A 360 -17.86 -17.56 11.70
C ALA A 360 -17.00 -16.38 11.20
#